data_AF-A0A0B3W0I0-F1
#
_entry.id   AF-A0A0B3W0I0-F1
#
_cell.length_a   1.000
_cell.length_b   1.000
_cell.length_c   1.000
_cell.angle_alpha   90.00
_cell.angle_beta   90.00
_cell.angle_gamma   90.00
#
_symmetry.space_group_name_H-M   'P 1'
#
loop_
_entity.id
_entity.type
_entity.pdbx_description
1 polymer ?
#
loop_
_entity_poly.entity_id
_entity_poly.type
_entity_poly.pdbx_seq_one_letter_code
_entity_poly.pdbx_strand_id
1 'polypeptide(L)'
;MINNSHIICLFGVSLGETDSQWWEIIDNWLIDVNNENRRLIIFTYKPDWKKSNPRERLEVQNKLRNNMKKYLQEGKKKDQSIQAQLDNKIMVALNTEMFKLNQMNVKLNEVSVTSE
;
A
#
# COMPACT_ATOMS: atom_id res chain seq x y z
N MET A 1 15.85 -3.67 -10.20
CA MET A 1 14.98 -2.61 -10.75
C MET A 1 14.12 -1.89 -9.71
N ILE A 2 13.95 -2.39 -8.46
CA ILE A 2 13.41 -1.56 -7.35
C ILE A 2 14.51 -0.84 -6.55
N ASN A 3 15.74 -1.34 -6.56
CA ASN A 3 16.83 -0.82 -5.70
C ASN A 3 17.20 0.64 -5.98
N ASN A 4 16.89 1.14 -7.19
CA ASN A 4 17.18 2.53 -7.58
C ASN A 4 15.96 3.46 -7.39
N SER A 5 14.80 2.94 -7.00
CA SER A 5 13.64 3.77 -6.67
C SER A 5 13.75 4.30 -5.24
N HIS A 6 13.17 5.46 -5.01
CA HIS A 6 13.00 6.06 -3.68
C HIS A 6 11.58 5.87 -3.15
N ILE A 7 10.60 5.67 -4.01
CA ILE A 7 9.20 5.55 -3.61
C ILE A 7 8.57 4.37 -4.35
N ILE A 8 7.85 3.52 -3.61
CA ILE A 8 6.96 2.50 -4.16
C ILE A 8 5.54 2.88 -3.78
N CYS A 9 4.64 2.88 -4.76
CA CYS A 9 3.21 3.12 -4.55
C CYS A 9 2.43 1.85 -4.89
N LEU A 10 1.63 1.35 -3.94
CA LEU A 10 0.79 0.16 -4.11
C LEU A 10 -0.68 0.57 -4.19
N PHE A 11 -1.41 0.00 -5.14
CA PHE A 11 -2.82 0.29 -5.39
C PHE A 11 -3.62 -0.98 -5.57
N GLY A 12 -4.78 -1.09 -4.92
CA GLY A 12 -5.70 -2.22 -5.13
C GLY A 12 -5.12 -3.59 -4.77
N VAL A 13 -4.00 -3.62 -4.04
CA VAL A 13 -3.33 -4.87 -3.67
C VAL A 13 -4.02 -5.53 -2.49
N SER A 14 -4.24 -6.84 -2.57
CA SER A 14 -4.56 -7.67 -1.42
C SER A 14 -3.26 -7.97 -0.66
N LEU A 15 -3.16 -7.55 0.60
CA LEU A 15 -2.07 -7.97 1.49
C LEU A 15 -2.30 -9.42 1.92
N GLY A 16 -2.04 -10.35 1.00
CA GLY A 16 -2.26 -11.79 1.15
C GLY A 16 -0.97 -12.61 1.04
N GLU A 17 -1.06 -13.89 1.38
CA GLU A 17 0.07 -14.83 1.37
C GLU A 17 0.60 -15.14 -0.04
N THR A 18 -0.26 -15.05 -1.06
CA THR A 18 0.11 -15.29 -2.46
C THR A 18 1.29 -14.42 -2.91
N ASP A 19 1.39 -13.21 -2.37
CA ASP A 19 2.43 -12.22 -2.71
C ASP A 19 3.53 -12.14 -1.64
N SER A 20 3.65 -13.13 -0.75
CA SER A 20 4.61 -13.14 0.36
C SER A 20 6.07 -12.85 -0.07
N GLN A 21 6.50 -13.38 -1.20
CA GLN A 21 7.83 -13.12 -1.76
C GLN A 21 8.03 -11.64 -2.13
N TRP A 22 7.00 -10.98 -2.66
CA TRP A 22 7.06 -9.55 -2.98
C TRP A 22 7.12 -8.68 -1.73
N TRP A 23 6.38 -9.05 -0.68
CA TRP A 23 6.43 -8.35 0.61
C TRP A 23 7.82 -8.40 1.23
N GLU A 24 8.45 -9.58 1.21
CA GLU A 24 9.83 -9.75 1.69
C GLU A 24 10.83 -8.88 0.92
N ILE A 25 10.69 -8.78 -0.40
CA ILE A 25 11.53 -7.94 -1.25
C ILE A 25 11.33 -6.45 -0.90
N ILE A 26 10.09 -5.99 -0.77
CA ILE A 26 9.76 -4.60 -0.42
C ILE A 26 10.28 -4.25 0.97
N ASP A 27 10.18 -5.18 1.92
CA ASP A 27 10.67 -4.99 3.27
C ASP A 27 12.19 -4.85 3.32
N ASN A 28 12.92 -5.74 2.65
CA ASN A 28 14.38 -5.64 2.53
C ASN A 28 14.80 -4.34 1.83
N TRP A 29 14.03 -3.91 0.82
CA TRP A 29 14.23 -2.62 0.17
C TRP A 29 13.99 -1.44 1.14
N LEU A 30 12.96 -1.49 1.97
CA LEU A 30 12.63 -0.43 2.93
C LEU A 30 13.70 -0.23 4.01
N ILE A 31 14.30 -1.31 4.50
CA ILE A 31 15.25 -1.28 5.63
C ILE A 31 16.72 -1.19 5.21
N ASP A 32 16.98 -1.02 3.91
CA ASP A 32 18.34 -0.83 3.39
C ASP A 32 18.99 0.40 4.02
N VAL A 33 20.06 0.16 4.76
CA VAL A 33 20.82 1.19 5.49
C VAL A 33 21.47 2.22 4.57
N ASN A 34 21.68 1.89 3.30
CA ASN A 34 22.25 2.82 2.34
C ASN A 34 21.22 3.81 1.76
N ASN A 35 19.93 3.65 2.07
CA ASN A 35 18.85 4.43 1.47
C ASN A 35 17.75 4.80 2.47
N GLU A 36 18.00 5.85 3.25
CA GLU A 36 17.07 6.38 4.25
C GLU A 36 15.82 7.02 3.65
N ASN A 37 15.91 7.50 2.40
CA ASN A 37 14.83 8.21 1.71
C ASN A 37 13.75 7.28 1.11
N ARG A 38 13.90 5.96 1.25
CA ARG A 38 12.92 5.01 0.73
C ARG A 38 11.58 5.12 1.46
N ARG A 39 10.48 5.17 0.70
CA ARG A 39 9.11 5.24 1.23
C ARG A 39 8.19 4.29 0.49
N LEU A 40 7.32 3.64 1.23
CA LEU A 40 6.21 2.84 0.70
C LEU A 40 4.91 3.59 0.97
N ILE A 41 4.13 3.82 -0.08
CA ILE A 41 2.80 4.41 0.04
C ILE A 41 1.77 3.39 -0.41
N ILE A 42 0.86 3.03 0.49
CA ILE A 42 -0.21 2.07 0.23
C ILE A 42 -1.51 2.84 0.09
N PHE A 43 -2.09 2.80 -1.10
CA PHE A 43 -3.37 3.40 -1.40
C PHE A 43 -4.47 2.39 -1.19
N THR A 44 -5.47 2.76 -0.40
CA THR A 44 -6.62 1.90 -0.14
C THR A 44 -7.91 2.70 -0.18
N TYR A 45 -8.96 2.04 -0.67
CA TYR A 45 -10.29 2.61 -0.80
C TYR A 45 -11.24 1.91 0.18
N LYS A 46 -11.91 2.70 1.00
CA LYS A 46 -12.94 2.27 1.94
C LYS A 46 -14.21 3.09 1.70
N PRO A 47 -15.23 2.56 1.00
CA PRO A 47 -16.41 3.33 0.58
C PRO A 47 -17.19 3.88 1.78
N ASP A 48 -17.32 3.10 2.86
CA ASP A 48 -18.10 3.48 4.04
C ASP A 48 -17.35 4.40 5.02
N TRP A 49 -16.14 4.85 4.65
CA TRP A 49 -15.35 5.70 5.52
C TRP A 49 -15.91 7.12 5.58
N LYS A 50 -16.44 7.50 6.75
CA LYS A 50 -16.77 8.89 7.04
C LYS A 50 -15.49 9.64 7.42
N LYS A 51 -15.04 10.55 6.55
CA LYS A 51 -13.87 11.44 6.75
C LYS A 51 -13.80 12.12 8.13
N SER A 52 -14.95 12.27 8.82
CA SER A 52 -15.10 12.93 10.10
C SER A 52 -14.59 12.15 11.33
N ASN A 53 -14.14 10.89 11.18
CA ASN A 53 -13.64 10.09 12.32
C ASN A 53 -12.12 9.82 12.22
N PRO A 54 -11.27 10.64 12.88
CA PRO A 54 -9.83 10.44 12.91
C PRO A 54 -9.38 9.11 13.52
N ARG A 55 -10.13 8.57 14.50
CA ARG A 55 -9.78 7.31 15.17
C ARG A 55 -9.90 6.13 14.23
N GLU A 56 -11.00 6.06 13.47
CA GLU A 56 -11.20 5.01 12.47
C GLU A 56 -10.14 5.07 11.38
N ARG A 57 -9.73 6.27 10.95
CA ARG A 57 -8.62 6.44 10.01
C ARG A 57 -7.34 5.84 10.58
N LEU A 58 -6.97 6.20 11.81
CA LEU A 58 -5.77 5.68 12.45
C LEU A 58 -5.82 4.16 12.59
N GLU A 59 -6.96 3.60 12.97
CA GLU A 59 -7.16 2.16 13.10
C GLU A 59 -6.94 1.42 11.77
N VAL A 60 -7.54 1.91 10.67
CA VAL A 60 -7.36 1.31 9.35
C VAL A 60 -5.90 1.39 8.90
N GLN A 61 -5.25 2.54 9.11
CA GLN A 61 -3.83 2.71 8.77
C GLN A 61 -2.95 1.74 9.58
N ASN A 62 -3.19 1.62 10.88
CA ASN A 62 -2.44 0.72 11.76
C ASN A 62 -2.68 -0.75 11.40
N LYS A 63 -3.92 -1.13 11.09
CA LYS A 63 -4.24 -2.49 10.64
C LYS A 63 -3.48 -2.84 9.36
N LEU A 64 -3.46 -1.94 8.38
CA LEU A 64 -2.79 -2.19 7.11
C LEU A 64 -1.26 -2.23 7.27
N ARG A 65 -0.69 -1.33 8.07
CA ARG A 65 0.74 -1.37 8.44
C ARG A 65 1.09 -2.68 9.14
N ASN A 66 0.30 -3.10 10.12
CA ASN A 66 0.54 -4.34 10.86
C ASN A 66 0.41 -5.57 9.96
N ASN A 67 -0.53 -5.57 9.01
CA ASN A 67 -0.63 -6.63 8.02
C ASN A 67 0.63 -6.69 7.13
N MET A 68 1.12 -5.56 6.63
CA MET A 68 2.39 -5.52 5.89
C MET A 68 3.54 -6.07 6.75
N LYS A 69 3.63 -5.61 8.00
CA LYS A 69 4.63 -6.08 8.97
C LYS A 69 4.50 -7.57 9.32
N LYS A 70 3.32 -8.18 9.19
CA LYS A 70 3.14 -9.62 9.40
C LYS A 70 3.92 -10.43 8.34
N TYR A 71 4.05 -9.91 7.13
CA TYR A 71 4.75 -10.57 6.03
C TYR A 71 6.28 -10.37 6.06
N LEU A 72 6.79 -9.54 6.98
CA LEU A 72 8.22 -9.46 7.27
C LEU A 72 8.80 -10.83 7.65
N GLN A 73 10.07 -11.06 7.32
CA GLN A 73 10.81 -12.22 7.80
C GLN A 73 10.75 -12.31 9.34
N GLU A 74 10.47 -13.50 9.88
CA GLU A 74 10.26 -13.73 11.32
C GLU A 74 11.44 -13.27 12.20
N GLY A 75 12.67 -13.36 11.68
CA GLY A 75 13.87 -12.88 12.38
C GLY A 75 13.90 -11.37 12.61
N LYS A 76 13.21 -10.58 11.77
CA LYS A 76 13.19 -9.11 11.83
C LYS A 76 11.99 -8.54 12.59
N LYS A 77 10.98 -9.38 12.90
CA LYS A 77 9.77 -8.98 13.63
C LYS A 77 10.04 -8.54 15.07
N LYS A 78 11.09 -9.09 15.70
CA LYS A 78 11.44 -8.81 17.10
C LYS A 78 12.35 -7.60 17.29
N ASP A 79 12.93 -7.08 16.21
CA ASP A 79 13.83 -5.92 16.27
C ASP A 79 13.01 -4.61 16.31
N GLN A 80 13.06 -3.94 17.47
CA GLN A 80 12.35 -2.68 17.69
C GLN A 80 12.84 -1.54 16.78
N SER A 81 14.12 -1.52 16.43
CA SER A 81 14.69 -0.52 15.52
C SER A 81 14.13 -0.69 14.11
N ILE A 82 14.06 -1.94 13.63
CA ILE A 82 13.46 -2.25 12.33
C ILE A 82 11.97 -1.87 12.33
N GLN A 83 11.23 -2.22 13.39
CA GLN A 83 9.82 -1.86 13.51
C GLN A 83 9.59 -0.35 13.43
N ALA A 84 10.41 0.43 14.15
CA ALA A 84 10.34 1.89 14.14
C ALA A 84 10.68 2.48 12.76
N GLN A 85 11.68 1.93 12.06
CA GLN A 85 12.02 2.34 10.70
C GLN A 85 10.86 2.10 9.74
N LEU A 86 10.22 0.94 9.82
CA LEU A 86 9.08 0.59 8.96
C LEU A 86 7.87 1.47 9.24
N ASP A 87 7.59 1.79 10.51
CA ASP A 87 6.50 2.72 10.86
C ASP A 87 6.68 4.11 10.25
N ASN A 88 7.92 4.60 10.19
CA ASN A 88 8.25 5.89 9.58
C ASN A 88 8.19 5.82 8.05
N LYS A 89 8.60 4.70 7.45
CA LYS A 89 8.72 4.59 5.99
C LYS A 89 7.44 4.12 5.29
N ILE A 90 6.49 3.50 6.00
CA ILE A 90 5.21 3.02 5.45
C ILE A 90 4.10 4.03 5.71
N MET A 91 3.55 4.59 4.63
CA MET A 91 2.43 5.52 4.64
C MET A 91 1.19 4.85 4.06
N VAL A 92 0.04 5.03 4.71
CA VAL A 92 -1.25 4.52 4.22
C VAL A 92 -2.15 5.69 3.85
N ALA A 93 -2.46 5.79 2.56
CA ALA A 93 -3.28 6.83 1.96
C ALA A 93 -4.70 6.30 1.73
N LEU A 94 -5.66 6.83 2.50
CA LEU A 94 -7.06 6.42 2.50
C LEU A 94 -7.91 7.35 1.63
N ASN A 95 -8.64 6.79 0.67
CA ASN A 95 -9.58 7.51 -0.21
C ASN A 95 -8.99 8.80 -0.80
N THR A 96 -7.69 8.80 -1.11
CA THR A 96 -7.04 9.94 -1.74
C THR A 96 -7.37 9.96 -3.21
N GLU A 97 -7.53 11.16 -3.76
CA GLU A 97 -7.86 11.35 -5.18
C GLU A 97 -6.62 11.28 -6.08
N MET A 98 -5.74 10.30 -5.84
CA MET A 98 -4.50 10.13 -6.62
C MET A 98 -4.79 9.87 -8.10
N PHE A 99 -5.87 9.13 -8.39
CA PHE A 99 -6.36 8.88 -9.74
C PHE A 99 -7.66 9.63 -9.98
N LYS A 100 -7.58 10.96 -10.08
CA LYS A 100 -8.63 11.72 -10.76
C LYS A 100 -8.54 11.45 -12.25
N LEU A 101 -9.11 10.33 -12.68
CA LEU A 101 -9.15 9.91 -14.09
C LEU A 101 -10.21 10.69 -14.89
N ASN A 102 -10.60 11.88 -14.42
CA ASN A 102 -11.66 12.74 -14.94
C ASN A 102 -11.43 13.18 -16.40
N GLN A 103 -10.30 12.81 -17.00
CA GLN A 103 -9.93 13.07 -18.39
C GLN A 103 -9.96 11.81 -19.28
N MET A 104 -10.27 10.64 -18.75
CA MET A 104 -10.49 9.46 -19.56
C MET A 104 -11.92 9.48 -20.12
N ASN A 105 -12.07 10.12 -21.28
CA ASN A 105 -13.25 9.95 -22.13
C ASN A 105 -13.31 8.49 -22.60
N VAL A 106 -13.85 7.61 -21.78
CA VAL A 106 -14.26 6.28 -22.23
C VAL A 106 -15.47 6.52 -23.12
N LYS A 107 -15.26 6.53 -24.44
CA LYS A 107 -16.37 6.38 -25.37
C LYS A 107 -17.02 5.05 -25.03
N LEU A 108 -18.22 5.11 -24.44
CA LEU A 108 -19.10 3.97 -24.31
C LEU A 108 -19.46 3.55 -25.73
N ASN A 109 -18.66 2.67 -26.33
CA ASN A 109 -19.14 1.92 -27.48
C ASN A 109 -20.15 0.95 -26.91
N GLU A 110 -21.42 1.22 -27.20
CA GLU A 110 -22.55 0.36 -26.93
C GLU A 110 -22.22 -1.05 -27.41
N VAL A 111 -21.97 -1.97 -26.46
CA VAL A 111 -22.00 -3.39 -26.76
C VAL A 111 -23.47 -3.73 -26.90
N SER A 112 -23.98 -3.60 -28.12
CA SER A 112 -25.26 -4.19 -28.52
C SER A 112 -25.12 -5.70 -28.39
N VAL A 113 -25.54 -6.25 -27.25
CA VAL A 113 -25.79 -7.67 -27.09
C VAL A 113 -26.99 -7.98 -27.97
N THR A 114 -26.76 -8.48 -29.18
CA THR A 114 -27.78 -9.17 -29.94
C THR A 114 -28.10 -10.47 -29.21
N SER A 115 -29.28 -10.48 -28.58
CA SER A 115 -29.95 -11.70 -28.14
C SER A 115 -30.31 -12.54 -29.38
N GLU A 116 -29.75 -13.74 -29.49
CA GLU A 116 -30.35 -14.87 -30.23
C GLU A 116 -31.11 -15.77 -29.25
#